data_AF-D9VXB2-F1
#
_entry.id   AF-D9VXB2-F1
#
_cell.length_a   1.000
_cell.length_b   1.000
_cell.length_c   1.000
_cell.angle_alpha   90.00
_cell.angle_beta   90.00
_cell.angle_gamma   90.00
#
_symmetry.space_group_name_H-M   'P 1'
#
loop_
_entity.id
_entity.type
_entity.pdbx_description
1 polymer ?
#
loop_
_entity_poly.entity_id
_entity_poly.type
_entity_poly.pdbx_seq_one_letter_code
_entity_poly.pdbx_strand_id
1 'polypeptide(L)'
;MLLSGLPDRFPCSCQAGGFRRHLAPRQDAVWGEGEAMVPVGQHMANLRRKGGLGKDAERAAVRARQPAAVDEDWNCPWPLDWQRHYRVLADLVDADGVLPEIQPGVLFEGDDIGRWLERQKNPGTDVSTHQRRSLVGSLSCRTRPPARLGRVGNHAHRHP
;
A
#
# COMPACT_ATOMS: atom_id res chain seq x y z
N MET A 1 35.70 19.26 13.86
CA MET A 1 34.51 19.45 14.71
C MET A 1 33.40 19.94 13.79
N LEU A 2 32.55 19.06 13.28
CA LEU A 2 31.33 18.47 13.84
C LEU A 2 30.07 19.14 13.24
N LEU A 3 29.32 18.28 12.56
CA LEU A 3 28.09 18.46 11.78
C LEU A 3 26.93 19.04 12.59
N SER A 4 26.00 19.71 11.89
CA SER A 4 24.58 19.83 12.26
C SER A 4 23.81 20.05 10.94
N GLY A 5 23.04 19.11 10.38
CA GLY A 5 22.28 18.02 10.98
C GLY A 5 20.82 18.47 11.14
N LEU A 6 20.11 18.68 10.02
CA LEU A 6 18.65 18.83 10.03
C LEU A 6 18.03 17.50 10.48
N PRO A 7 17.07 17.48 11.43
CA PRO A 7 16.43 16.24 11.82
C PRO A 7 15.47 15.77 10.73
N ASP A 8 15.81 14.64 10.11
CA ASP A 8 14.89 13.74 9.43
C ASP A 8 13.72 13.39 10.36
N ARG A 9 12.60 14.10 10.22
CA ARG A 9 11.32 13.67 10.80
C ARG A 9 10.62 12.74 9.83
N PHE A 10 11.12 11.52 9.71
CA PHE A 10 10.29 10.37 9.37
C PHE A 10 9.97 9.65 10.69
N PRO A 11 8.82 9.90 11.33
CA PRO A 11 8.42 9.07 12.44
C PRO A 11 7.98 7.70 11.89
N CYS A 12 8.92 6.76 11.84
CA CYS A 12 8.62 5.34 11.94
C CYS A 12 8.04 5.08 13.34
N SER A 13 6.74 5.29 13.51
CA SER A 13 5.98 4.73 14.64
C SER A 13 5.58 3.29 14.28
N CYS A 14 6.53 2.38 14.52
CA CYS A 14 6.28 0.96 14.66
C CYS A 14 5.56 0.74 16.00
N GLN A 15 4.23 0.81 16.04
CA GLN A 15 3.44 0.29 17.15
C GLN A 15 2.30 -0.56 16.61
N ALA A 16 2.41 -1.85 16.95
CA ALA A 16 1.36 -2.83 17.25
C ALA A 16 0.06 -2.83 16.41
N GLY A 17 -0.14 -3.92 15.68
CA GLY A 17 -1.41 -4.62 15.48
C GLY A 17 -2.67 -3.76 15.36
N GLY A 18 -2.94 -3.27 14.16
CA GLY A 18 -4.21 -2.67 13.82
C GLY A 18 -4.21 -2.29 12.35
N PHE A 19 -5.18 -2.79 11.59
CA PHE A 19 -5.45 -2.37 10.22
C PHE A 19 -5.30 -0.85 10.13
N ARG A 20 -4.29 -0.35 9.41
CA ARG A 20 -4.22 1.08 9.12
C ARG A 20 -5.44 1.40 8.26
N ARG A 21 -6.41 2.11 8.83
CA ARG A 21 -7.65 2.46 8.15
C ARG A 21 -7.31 3.33 6.93
N HIS A 22 -7.40 2.76 5.73
CA HIS A 22 -7.15 3.50 4.50
C HIS A 22 -8.47 4.03 3.92
N LEU A 23 -8.44 5.24 3.38
CA LEU A 23 -9.57 5.89 2.74
C LEU A 23 -9.48 5.79 1.21
N ALA A 24 -9.04 4.65 0.68
CA ALA A 24 -8.92 4.40 -0.76
C ALA A 24 -10.04 3.48 -1.33
N PRO A 25 -11.34 3.70 -1.07
CA PRO A 25 -12.38 2.85 -1.62
C PRO A 25 -12.45 2.98 -3.15
N ARG A 26 -13.01 1.96 -3.81
CA ARG A 26 -13.46 2.11 -5.20
C ARG A 26 -14.57 3.16 -5.28
N GLN A 27 -14.73 3.80 -6.43
CA GLN A 27 -15.70 4.88 -6.59
C GLN A 27 -17.15 4.41 -6.41
N ASP A 28 -17.45 3.16 -6.75
CA ASP A 28 -18.74 2.50 -6.59
C ASP A 28 -18.93 1.84 -5.21
N ALA A 29 -17.96 1.97 -4.30
CA ALA A 29 -18.08 1.41 -2.96
C ALA A 29 -19.22 2.08 -2.18
N VAL A 30 -20.05 1.24 -1.56
CA VAL A 30 -21.15 1.61 -0.69
C VAL A 30 -20.91 1.07 0.72
N TRP A 31 -21.29 1.83 1.74
CA TRP A 31 -21.15 1.45 3.15
C TRP A 31 -22.45 1.73 3.90
N GLY A 32 -22.90 0.79 4.71
CA GLY A 32 -24.12 0.91 5.50
C GLY A 32 -24.76 -0.45 5.79
N GLU A 33 -25.89 -0.42 6.50
CA GLU A 33 -26.71 -1.59 6.81
C GLU A 33 -28.16 -1.31 6.41
N GLY A 34 -28.85 -2.31 5.84
CA GLY A 34 -30.25 -2.21 5.44
C GLY A 34 -30.48 -1.12 4.38
N GLU A 35 -31.46 -0.25 4.63
CA GLU A 35 -31.83 0.84 3.71
C GLU A 35 -30.88 2.06 3.79
N ALA A 36 -29.98 2.11 4.78
CA ALA A 36 -29.08 3.25 5.01
C ALA A 36 -27.71 3.08 4.31
N MET A 37 -27.72 2.80 3.01
CA MET A 37 -26.49 2.66 2.22
C MET A 37 -25.96 4.03 1.77
N VAL A 38 -24.70 4.32 2.09
CA VAL A 38 -24.01 5.56 1.71
C VAL A 38 -22.97 5.28 0.63
N PRO A 39 -22.94 6.02 -0.49
CA PRO A 39 -21.95 5.85 -1.55
C PRO A 39 -20.60 6.48 -1.14
N VAL A 40 -19.91 5.81 -0.21
CA VAL A 40 -18.64 6.26 0.36
C VAL A 40 -17.56 6.47 -0.71
N GLY A 41 -17.53 5.63 -1.74
CA GLY A 41 -16.63 5.75 -2.87
C GLY A 41 -16.77 7.08 -3.61
N GLN A 42 -18.01 7.40 -4.00
CA GLN A 42 -18.34 8.62 -4.69
C GLN A 42 -18.11 9.85 -3.82
N HIS A 43 -18.42 9.75 -2.51
CA HIS A 43 -18.16 10.81 -1.55
C HIS A 43 -16.66 11.13 -1.47
N MET A 44 -15.80 10.11 -1.29
CA MET A 44 -14.35 10.29 -1.27
C MET A 44 -13.81 10.84 -2.58
N ALA A 45 -14.32 10.39 -3.73
CA ALA A 45 -13.95 10.93 -5.04
C ALA A 45 -14.30 12.42 -5.15
N ASN A 46 -15.43 12.86 -4.62
CA ASN A 46 -15.83 14.27 -4.61
C ASN A 46 -14.91 15.12 -3.73
N LEU A 47 -14.53 14.63 -2.54
CA LEU A 47 -13.65 15.36 -1.62
C LEU A 47 -12.26 15.64 -2.22
N ARG A 48 -11.76 14.73 -3.07
CA ARG A 48 -10.45 14.85 -3.75
C ARG A 48 -10.45 15.81 -4.93
N ARG A 49 -11.61 16.19 -5.46
CA ARG A 49 -11.67 17.13 -6.58
C ARG A 49 -11.20 18.51 -6.15
N LYS A 50 -10.69 19.29 -7.10
CA LYS A 50 -10.39 20.71 -6.88
C LYS A 50 -11.65 21.43 -6.38
N GLY A 51 -11.57 22.01 -5.20
CA GLY A 51 -12.72 22.66 -4.54
C GLY A 51 -13.76 21.70 -3.92
N GLY A 52 -13.49 20.40 -3.87
CA GLY A 52 -14.38 19.37 -3.32
C GLY A 52 -14.69 19.53 -1.83
N LEU A 53 -13.82 20.22 -1.10
CA LEU A 53 -13.99 20.56 0.32
C LEU A 53 -14.75 21.88 0.55
N GLY A 54 -15.14 22.58 -0.52
CA GLY A 54 -15.82 23.87 -0.50
C GLY A 54 -14.96 25.02 -1.05
N LYS A 55 -15.61 26.15 -1.33
CA LYS A 55 -14.97 27.37 -1.90
C LYS A 55 -14.21 28.19 -0.85
N ASP A 56 -14.53 27.99 0.42
CA ASP A 56 -13.98 28.71 1.55
C ASP A 56 -12.75 27.98 2.08
N ALA A 57 -11.59 28.64 2.01
CA ALA A 57 -10.30 28.00 2.29
C ALA A 57 -10.16 27.55 3.75
N GLU A 58 -10.64 28.34 4.71
CA GLU A 58 -10.55 28.01 6.14
C GLU A 58 -11.43 26.80 6.47
N ARG A 59 -12.69 26.81 5.99
CA ARG A 59 -13.60 25.67 6.18
C ARG A 59 -13.13 24.42 5.43
N ALA A 60 -12.52 24.58 4.25
CA ALA A 60 -11.94 23.48 3.51
C ALA A 60 -10.76 22.85 4.28
N ALA A 61 -9.88 23.66 4.87
CA ALA A 61 -8.78 23.18 5.69
C ALA A 61 -9.27 22.43 6.92
N VAL A 62 -10.31 22.91 7.60
CA VAL A 62 -10.93 22.19 8.74
C VAL A 62 -11.53 20.86 8.29
N ARG A 63 -12.26 20.83 7.17
CA ARG A 63 -12.85 19.59 6.64
C ARG A 63 -11.79 18.57 6.23
N ALA A 64 -10.67 19.01 5.65
CA ALA A 64 -9.56 18.13 5.26
C ALA A 64 -8.93 17.40 6.45
N ARG A 65 -9.01 17.96 7.67
CA ARG A 65 -8.46 17.33 8.88
C ARG A 65 -9.19 16.04 9.27
N GLN A 66 -10.48 15.93 8.94
CA GLN A 66 -11.28 14.76 9.30
C GLN A 66 -10.82 13.48 8.58
N PRO A 67 -10.74 13.43 7.23
CA PRO A 67 -10.21 12.27 6.54
C PRO A 67 -8.73 12.07 6.84
N ALA A 68 -7.93 13.15 7.00
CA ALA A 68 -6.51 13.04 7.36
C ALA A 68 -6.26 12.40 8.73
N ALA A 69 -7.20 12.54 9.68
CA ALA A 69 -7.11 11.87 10.97
C ALA A 69 -7.33 10.35 10.89
N VAL A 70 -8.00 9.87 9.83
CA VAL A 70 -8.22 8.45 9.56
C VAL A 70 -7.09 7.88 8.70
N ASP A 71 -6.77 8.59 7.62
CA ASP A 71 -5.78 8.22 6.63
C ASP A 71 -5.00 9.47 6.21
N GLU A 72 -3.75 9.60 6.64
CA GLU A 72 -2.87 10.70 6.26
C GLU A 72 -2.68 10.79 4.73
N ASP A 73 -2.77 9.63 4.07
CA ASP A 73 -2.64 9.43 2.63
C ASP A 73 -4.01 9.52 1.91
N TRP A 74 -5.07 10.07 2.52
CA TRP A 74 -6.40 10.08 1.90
C TRP A 74 -6.45 10.86 0.56
N ASN A 75 -5.62 11.90 0.38
CA ASN A 75 -5.55 12.73 -0.82
C ASN A 75 -4.16 12.68 -1.47
N CYS A 76 -3.64 11.46 -1.68
CA CYS A 76 -2.33 11.23 -2.27
C CYS A 76 -2.14 11.89 -3.65
N PRO A 77 -0.90 12.29 -3.98
CA PRO A 77 -0.55 12.80 -5.31
C PRO A 77 -0.40 11.70 -6.36
N TRP A 78 -0.44 10.42 -5.98
CA TRP A 78 -0.33 9.27 -6.89
C TRP A 78 -1.70 8.65 -7.22
N PRO A 79 -1.77 7.81 -8.27
CA PRO A 79 -3.01 7.13 -8.66
C PRO A 79 -3.62 6.28 -7.53
N LEU A 80 -4.94 6.36 -7.35
CA LEU A 80 -5.66 5.64 -6.27
C LEU A 80 -5.66 4.12 -6.44
N ASP A 81 -5.55 3.62 -7.68
CA ASP A 81 -5.34 2.20 -7.97
C ASP A 81 -4.01 1.72 -7.36
N TRP A 82 -2.93 2.49 -7.52
CA TRP A 82 -1.65 2.20 -6.87
C TRP A 82 -1.78 2.14 -5.34
N GLN A 83 -2.49 3.09 -4.74
CA GLN A 83 -2.72 3.12 -3.29
C GLN A 83 -3.49 1.87 -2.81
N ARG A 84 -4.55 1.46 -3.53
CA ARG A 84 -5.31 0.25 -3.19
C ARG A 84 -4.43 -0.99 -3.21
N HIS A 85 -3.71 -1.23 -4.29
CA HIS A 85 -2.83 -2.39 -4.39
C HIS A 85 -1.76 -2.40 -3.29
N TYR A 86 -1.16 -1.24 -3.01
CA TYR A 86 -0.15 -1.12 -1.97
C TYR A 86 -0.71 -1.40 -0.57
N ARG A 87 -1.90 -0.91 -0.23
CA ARG A 87 -2.52 -1.13 1.09
C ARG A 87 -2.85 -2.60 1.34
N VAL A 88 -3.39 -3.30 0.35
CA VAL A 88 -3.64 -4.75 0.45
C VAL A 88 -2.35 -5.51 0.80
N LEU A 89 -1.26 -5.21 0.11
CA LEU A 89 0.02 -5.89 0.34
C LEU A 89 0.67 -5.48 1.67
N ALA A 90 0.50 -4.23 2.09
CA ALA A 90 0.99 -3.76 3.38
C ALA A 90 0.24 -4.42 4.54
N ASP A 91 -1.08 -4.55 4.45
CA ASP A 91 -1.91 -5.20 5.46
C ASP A 91 -1.56 -6.70 5.59
N LEU A 92 -1.30 -7.39 4.47
CA LEU A 92 -0.80 -8.78 4.50
C LEU A 92 0.54 -8.89 5.23
N VAL A 93 1.46 -7.96 4.98
CA VAL A 93 2.77 -7.93 5.66
C VAL A 93 2.65 -7.56 7.13
N ASP A 94 1.74 -6.65 7.49
CA ASP A 94 1.54 -6.25 8.88
C ASP A 94 0.87 -7.37 9.70
N ALA A 95 0.06 -8.21 9.07
CA ALA A 95 -0.55 -9.38 9.70
C ALA A 95 0.44 -10.54 9.91
N ASP A 96 1.17 -10.93 8.85
CA ASP A 96 1.99 -12.16 8.86
C ASP A 96 3.49 -11.89 9.04
N GLY A 97 3.90 -10.62 9.04
CA GLY A 97 5.30 -10.21 9.11
C GLY A 97 6.10 -10.47 7.82
N VAL A 98 5.54 -11.13 6.82
CA VAL A 98 6.14 -11.44 5.53
C VAL A 98 5.07 -11.42 4.44
N LEU A 99 5.44 -10.94 3.25
CA LEU A 99 4.53 -11.01 2.11
C LEU A 99 4.52 -12.45 1.56
N PRO A 100 3.36 -13.12 1.48
CA PRO A 100 3.27 -14.44 0.86
C PRO A 100 3.64 -14.38 -0.62
N GLU A 101 3.88 -15.55 -1.22
CA GLU A 101 3.99 -15.64 -2.67
C GLU A 101 2.60 -15.43 -3.28
N ILE A 102 2.46 -14.36 -4.08
CA ILE A 102 1.20 -13.99 -4.74
C ILE A 102 1.44 -14.09 -6.25
N GLN A 103 0.79 -15.07 -6.87
CA GLN A 103 0.92 -15.30 -8.31
C GLN A 103 0.05 -14.32 -9.12
N PRO A 104 0.47 -13.93 -10.35
CA PRO A 104 -0.39 -13.20 -11.27
C PRO A 104 -1.76 -13.88 -11.45
N GLY A 105 -2.83 -13.09 -11.43
CA GLY A 105 -4.21 -13.59 -11.50
C GLY A 105 -4.90 -13.75 -10.14
N VAL A 106 -4.17 -13.61 -9.02
CA VAL A 106 -4.81 -13.48 -7.69
C VAL A 106 -5.53 -12.13 -7.62
N LEU A 107 -6.85 -12.19 -7.47
CA LEU A 107 -7.70 -11.00 -7.38
C LEU A 107 -8.03 -10.66 -5.93
N PHE A 108 -7.97 -9.37 -5.59
CA PHE A 108 -8.54 -8.82 -4.36
C PHE A 108 -9.48 -7.68 -4.72
N GLU A 109 -10.76 -7.78 -4.36
CA GLU A 109 -11.79 -6.80 -4.74
C GLU A 109 -11.78 -6.44 -6.25
N GLY A 110 -11.50 -7.42 -7.12
CA GLY A 110 -11.41 -7.24 -8.58
C GLY A 110 -10.08 -6.71 -9.10
N ASP A 111 -9.11 -6.41 -8.23
CA ASP A 111 -7.76 -5.97 -8.59
C ASP A 111 -6.77 -7.16 -8.63
N ASP A 112 -6.04 -7.33 -9.75
CA ASP A 112 -4.99 -8.34 -9.89
C ASP A 112 -3.72 -7.91 -9.16
N ILE A 113 -3.69 -8.21 -7.85
CA ILE A 113 -2.60 -7.84 -6.95
C ILE A 113 -1.31 -8.61 -7.26
N GLY A 114 -1.40 -9.82 -7.81
CA GLY A 114 -0.24 -10.61 -8.22
C GLY A 114 0.48 -10.01 -9.42
N ARG A 115 -0.27 -9.65 -10.47
CA ARG A 115 0.28 -8.96 -11.65
C ARG A 115 0.80 -7.57 -11.31
N TRP A 116 0.14 -6.87 -10.39
CA TRP A 116 0.66 -5.60 -9.89
C TRP A 116 2.00 -5.80 -9.17
N LEU A 117 2.10 -6.76 -8.25
CA LEU A 117 3.31 -7.06 -7.50
C LEU A 117 4.47 -7.49 -8.42
N GLU A 118 4.18 -8.32 -9.43
CA GLU A 118 5.16 -8.72 -10.45
C GLU A 118 5.71 -7.50 -11.20
N ARG A 119 4.84 -6.58 -11.63
CA ARG A 119 5.28 -5.32 -12.27
C ARG A 119 6.19 -4.50 -11.36
N GLN A 120 5.89 -4.41 -10.06
CA GLN A 120 6.74 -3.66 -9.13
C GLN A 120 8.15 -4.26 -8.97
N LYS A 121 8.32 -5.57 -9.20
CA LYS A 121 9.64 -6.25 -9.13
C LYS A 121 10.49 -6.03 -10.38
N ASN A 122 9.92 -5.56 -11.48
CA ASN A 122 10.62 -5.34 -12.74
C ASN A 122 11.06 -3.87 -12.89
N PRO A 123 12.36 -3.56 -13.01
CA PRO A 123 12.88 -2.19 -13.01
C PRO A 123 12.51 -1.34 -14.24
N GLY A 124 11.89 -1.95 -15.26
CA GLY A 124 11.49 -1.27 -16.51
C GLY A 124 10.08 -0.65 -16.52
N THR A 125 9.29 -0.80 -15.45
CA THR A 125 7.95 -0.18 -15.39
C THR A 125 8.01 1.24 -14.84
N ASP A 126 7.36 2.17 -15.54
CA ASP A 126 7.25 3.61 -15.31
C ASP A 126 6.47 3.95 -14.03
N VAL A 127 7.06 3.58 -12.90
CA VAL A 127 6.63 3.92 -11.54
C VAL A 127 7.71 4.84 -10.99
N SER A 128 7.30 6.02 -10.50
CA SER A 128 8.24 7.03 -10.05
C SER A 128 9.13 6.46 -8.92
N THR A 129 10.40 6.85 -8.89
CA THR A 129 11.40 6.37 -7.93
C THR A 129 11.01 6.62 -6.46
N HIS A 130 10.03 7.49 -6.20
CA HIS A 130 9.46 7.74 -4.87
C HIS A 130 8.45 6.65 -4.46
N GLN A 131 7.53 6.28 -5.36
CA GLN A 131 6.58 5.16 -5.16
C GLN A 131 7.31 3.84 -4.93
N ARG A 132 8.42 3.60 -5.65
CA ARG A 132 9.26 2.42 -5.48
C ARG A 132 10.02 2.41 -4.14
N ARG A 133 10.46 3.58 -3.61
CA ARG A 133 11.23 3.65 -2.36
C ARG A 133 10.40 3.33 -1.13
N SER A 134 9.14 3.80 -1.07
CA SER A 134 8.22 3.39 0.01
C SER A 134 7.86 1.90 -0.07
N LEU A 135 7.75 1.35 -1.28
CA LEU A 135 7.42 -0.05 -1.51
C LEU A 135 8.58 -1.01 -1.17
N VAL A 136 9.76 -0.78 -1.73
CA VAL A 136 10.94 -1.64 -1.55
C VAL A 136 11.50 -1.50 -0.14
N GLY A 137 11.52 -0.29 0.43
CA GLY A 137 11.99 -0.08 1.81
C GLY A 137 11.12 -0.78 2.87
N SER A 138 9.80 -0.91 2.65
CA SER A 138 8.89 -1.58 3.59
C SER A 138 8.74 -3.08 3.33
N LEU A 139 8.77 -3.53 2.07
CA LEU A 139 8.62 -4.94 1.69
C LEU A 139 9.95 -5.73 1.71
N SER A 140 11.07 -5.15 1.28
CA SER A 140 12.36 -5.88 1.21
C SER A 140 12.97 -6.20 2.58
N CYS A 141 12.57 -5.50 3.64
CA CYS A 141 13.02 -5.82 5.00
C CYS A 141 12.39 -7.11 5.54
N ARG A 142 11.37 -7.68 4.86
CA ARG A 142 10.50 -8.71 5.42
C ARG A 142 10.17 -9.88 4.49
N THR A 143 10.55 -9.85 3.22
CA THR A 143 10.44 -11.01 2.33
C THR A 143 11.47 -12.08 2.68
N ARG A 144 11.03 -13.30 3.00
CA ARG A 144 11.92 -14.46 3.13
C ARG A 144 12.67 -14.66 1.81
N PRO A 145 14.01 -14.82 1.81
CA PRO A 145 14.72 -15.24 0.61
C PRO A 145 14.08 -16.53 0.08
N PRO A 146 13.97 -16.73 -1.25
CA PRO A 146 13.51 -18.00 -1.77
C PRO A 146 14.34 -19.11 -1.14
N ALA A 147 13.68 -20.14 -0.61
CA ALA A 147 14.38 -21.29 -0.06
C ALA A 147 15.30 -21.81 -1.17
N ARG A 148 16.62 -21.88 -0.91
CA ARG A 148 17.52 -22.56 -1.84
C ARG A 148 17.00 -23.98 -1.95
N LEU A 149 16.40 -24.33 -3.09
CA LEU A 149 16.19 -25.73 -3.44
C LEU A 149 17.57 -26.35 -3.41
N GLY A 150 17.84 -27.13 -2.36
CA GLY A 150 19.07 -27.87 -2.21
C GLY A 150 19.27 -28.69 -3.48
N ARG A 151 20.37 -28.46 -4.17
CA ARG A 151 20.85 -29.34 -5.22
C ARG A 151 20.89 -30.75 -4.62
N VAL A 152 19.95 -31.61 -5.02
CA VAL A 152 20.05 -33.05 -4.77
C VAL A 152 21.29 -33.51 -5.52
N GLY A 153 22.38 -33.74 -4.78
CA GLY A 153 23.60 -34.28 -5.34
C GLY A 153 23.38 -35.74 -5.69
N ASN A 154 23.27 -36.08 -6.98
CA ASN A 154 23.34 -37.46 -7.44
C ASN A 154 24.73 -38.01 -7.11
N HIS A 155 24.84 -38.77 -6.02
CA HIS A 155 26.02 -39.60 -5.74
C HIS A 155 25.89 -40.87 -6.59
N ALA A 156 26.56 -40.88 -7.74
CA ALA A 156 26.81 -42.10 -8.48
C ALA A 156 27.84 -42.93 -7.69
N HIS A 157 27.37 -43.90 -6.91
CA HIS A 157 28.24 -44.96 -6.40
C HIS A 157 28.62 -45.88 -7.56
N ARG A 158 29.87 -45.77 -8.01
CA ARG A 158 30.53 -46.78 -8.83
C ARG A 158 31.32 -47.67 -7.87
N HIS A 159 30.85 -48.90 -7.65
CA HIS A 159 31.65 -49.91 -6.97
C HIS A 159 32.64 -50.56 -7.96
N PRO A 160 33.83 -50.97 -7.47
CA PRO A 160 34.89 -51.59 -8.28
C PRO A 160 34.51 -52.99 -8.78
#